data_AF-V9LDC8-F1
#
_entry.id   AF-V9LDC8-F1
#
_cell.length_a   1.000
_cell.length_b   1.000
_cell.length_c   1.000
_cell.angle_alpha   90.00
_cell.angle_beta   90.00
_cell.angle_gamma   90.00
#
_symmetry.space_group_name_H-M   'P 1'
#
loop_
_entity.id
_entity.type
_entity.pdbx_description
1 polymer ?
#
loop_
_entity_poly.entity_id
_entity_poly.type
_entity_poly.pdbx_seq_one_letter_code
_entity_poly.pdbx_strand_id
1 'polypeptide(L)'
;MVGEMENKERPKPTPDYLMQLMNDKKLMSSLPNFCGIFNHLERLLDEEISRVRKDMYNDTLNGSTEKKSAELPDGVGPIVQLQEKLYVPVKEYPDFNFVGRILGPRGLTAKQLEAETGCKIMVRGKGSMRDKKKMLQEEQNRGKPNWEHLNEDLHVLITVEDAQNRAEIKLKRAVEEVKKLLVPAAEGEDNLKKMQLMELAILNGTYRDANIKSRKGE
;
A
#
# COMPACT_ATOMS: atom_id res chain seq x y z
N MET A 1 -19.53 -38.82 -16.81
CA MET A 1 -20.15 -37.50 -16.55
C MET A 1 -19.11 -36.66 -15.83
N VAL A 2 -18.43 -35.79 -16.58
CA VAL A 2 -17.57 -34.76 -16.00
C VAL A 2 -18.53 -33.69 -15.51
N GLY A 3 -18.64 -33.51 -14.19
CA GLY A 3 -19.50 -32.49 -13.61
C GLY A 3 -19.10 -31.12 -14.16
N GLU A 4 -20.05 -30.43 -14.78
CA GLU A 4 -19.90 -29.03 -15.14
C GLU A 4 -19.60 -28.27 -13.84
N MET A 5 -18.36 -27.84 -13.65
CA MET A 5 -18.02 -26.91 -12.59
C MET A 5 -18.69 -25.60 -12.95
N GLU A 6 -19.79 -25.27 -12.27
CA GLU A 6 -20.41 -23.95 -12.33
C GLU A 6 -19.30 -22.91 -12.17
N ASN A 7 -19.14 -22.08 -13.19
CA ASN A 7 -18.20 -20.97 -13.20
C ASN A 7 -18.75 -19.91 -12.24
N LYS A 8 -18.58 -20.13 -10.93
CA LYS A 8 -19.00 -19.18 -9.89
C LYS A 8 -18.31 -17.86 -10.18
N GLU A 9 -19.08 -16.86 -10.60
CA GLU A 9 -18.58 -15.50 -10.80
C GLU A 9 -17.87 -15.04 -9.54
N ARG A 10 -16.67 -14.47 -9.69
CA ARG A 10 -15.87 -14.04 -8.56
C ARG A 10 -16.62 -12.94 -7.79
N PRO A 11 -16.59 -12.96 -6.45
CA PRO A 11 -17.24 -11.93 -5.64
C PRO A 11 -16.71 -10.54 -5.98
N LYS A 12 -17.64 -9.57 -6.06
CA LYS A 12 -17.34 -8.18 -6.36
C LYS A 12 -16.42 -7.60 -5.26
N PRO A 13 -15.43 -6.76 -5.63
CA PRO A 13 -14.49 -6.17 -4.67
C PRO A 13 -15.19 -5.07 -3.87
N THR A 14 -15.96 -5.46 -2.85
CA THR A 14 -16.68 -4.53 -1.97
C THR A 14 -15.95 -4.36 -0.63
N PRO A 15 -16.13 -3.20 0.01
CA PRO A 15 -15.95 -3.00 1.45
C PRO A 15 -16.21 -4.21 2.36
N ASP A 16 -17.43 -4.73 2.29
CA ASP A 16 -17.94 -5.74 3.21
C ASP A 16 -17.24 -7.08 2.93
N TYR A 17 -16.97 -7.36 1.65
CA TYR A 17 -16.21 -8.54 1.26
C TYR A 17 -14.78 -8.49 1.74
N LEU A 18 -14.09 -7.33 1.60
CA LEU A 18 -12.75 -7.14 2.15
C LEU A 18 -12.74 -7.34 3.68
N MET A 19 -13.74 -6.80 4.38
CA MET A 19 -13.87 -7.00 5.84
C MET A 19 -14.03 -8.47 6.21
N GLN A 20 -14.86 -9.23 5.49
CA GLN A 20 -15.03 -10.67 5.70
C GLN A 20 -13.70 -11.42 5.52
N LEU A 21 -12.98 -11.18 4.43
CA LEU A 21 -11.67 -11.81 4.18
C LEU A 21 -10.65 -11.50 5.29
N MET A 22 -10.65 -10.25 5.79
CA MET A 22 -9.73 -9.85 6.86
C MET A 22 -10.09 -10.48 8.21
N ASN A 23 -11.39 -10.69 8.48
CA ASN A 23 -11.85 -11.43 9.64
C ASN A 23 -11.49 -12.93 9.55
N ASP A 24 -11.67 -13.53 8.37
CA ASP A 24 -11.28 -14.92 8.11
C ASP A 24 -9.78 -15.10 8.30
N LYS A 25 -8.96 -14.15 7.81
CA LYS A 25 -7.51 -14.17 8.02
C LYS A 25 -7.17 -14.14 9.50
N LYS A 26 -7.80 -13.23 10.25
CA LYS A 26 -7.58 -13.10 11.69
C LYS A 26 -7.96 -14.37 12.44
N LEU A 27 -9.07 -15.01 12.07
CA LEU A 27 -9.51 -16.27 12.65
C LEU A 27 -8.52 -17.39 12.34
N MET A 28 -8.10 -17.55 11.08
CA MET A 28 -7.11 -18.55 10.67
C MET A 28 -5.78 -18.38 11.41
N SER A 29 -5.26 -17.16 11.54
CA SER A 29 -4.00 -16.91 12.27
C SER A 29 -4.14 -17.06 13.79
N SER A 30 -5.35 -16.96 14.35
CA SER A 30 -5.60 -17.08 15.80
C SER A 30 -5.71 -18.52 16.31
N LEU A 31 -5.95 -19.48 15.41
CA LEU A 31 -6.16 -20.87 15.76
C LEU A 31 -4.78 -21.55 16.00
N PRO A 32 -4.52 -22.05 17.22
CA PRO A 32 -3.19 -22.54 17.63
C PRO A 32 -2.70 -23.75 16.82
N ASN A 33 -3.61 -24.51 16.19
CA ASN A 33 -3.30 -25.67 15.34
C ASN A 33 -3.47 -25.37 13.84
N PHE A 34 -3.67 -24.12 13.43
CA PHE A 34 -3.80 -23.75 12.01
C PHE A 34 -2.56 -23.05 11.47
N CYS A 35 -1.83 -22.34 12.34
CA CYS A 35 -0.59 -21.67 11.99
C CYS A 35 0.44 -22.69 11.48
N GLY A 36 0.78 -22.62 10.18
CA GLY A 36 1.76 -23.49 9.54
C GLY A 36 1.22 -24.80 8.92
N ILE A 37 -0.05 -25.16 9.14
CA ILE A 37 -0.65 -26.37 8.54
C ILE A 37 -1.23 -26.07 7.17
N PHE A 38 -1.95 -24.96 7.03
CA PHE A 38 -2.63 -24.58 5.79
C PHE A 38 -1.95 -23.42 5.06
N ASN A 39 -0.65 -23.55 4.80
CA ASN A 39 0.16 -22.53 4.12
C ASN A 39 -0.43 -22.12 2.77
N HIS A 40 -1.09 -23.05 2.08
CA HIS A 40 -1.77 -22.76 0.81
C HIS A 40 -3.08 -21.99 0.98
N LEU A 41 -3.86 -22.23 2.04
CA LEU A 41 -5.09 -21.45 2.29
C LEU A 41 -4.75 -20.02 2.70
N GLU A 42 -3.74 -19.85 3.54
CA GLU A 42 -3.24 -18.52 3.92
C GLU A 42 -2.75 -17.75 2.69
N ARG A 43 -1.98 -18.40 1.80
CA ARG A 43 -1.54 -17.79 0.54
C ARG A 43 -2.72 -17.39 -0.35
N LEU A 44 -3.71 -18.27 -0.54
CA LEU A 44 -4.88 -17.97 -1.37
C LEU A 44 -5.69 -16.81 -0.81
N LEU A 45 -5.85 -16.74 0.51
CA LEU A 45 -6.53 -15.65 1.17
C LEU A 45 -5.77 -14.32 1.00
N ASP A 46 -4.44 -14.36 1.11
CA ASP A 46 -3.60 -13.18 0.90
C ASP A 46 -3.63 -12.69 -0.54
N GLU A 47 -3.62 -13.60 -1.50
CA GLU A 47 -3.80 -13.28 -2.92
C GLU A 47 -5.16 -12.64 -3.19
N GLU A 48 -6.22 -13.15 -2.58
CA GLU A 48 -7.57 -12.59 -2.74
C GLU A 48 -7.72 -11.23 -2.07
N ILE A 49 -7.18 -11.05 -0.85
CA ILE A 49 -7.14 -9.74 -0.17
C ILE A 49 -6.37 -8.73 -1.02
N SER A 50 -5.20 -9.11 -1.55
CA SER A 50 -4.40 -8.26 -2.42
C SER A 50 -5.14 -7.90 -3.71
N ARG A 51 -5.86 -8.85 -4.32
CA ARG A 51 -6.70 -8.62 -5.51
C ARG A 51 -7.82 -7.63 -5.21
N VAL A 52 -8.64 -7.88 -4.19
CA VAL A 52 -9.78 -7.02 -3.82
C VAL A 52 -9.31 -5.59 -3.55
N ARG A 53 -8.21 -5.42 -2.82
CA ARG A 53 -7.61 -4.10 -2.56
C ARG A 53 -7.16 -3.42 -3.85
N LYS A 54 -6.47 -4.15 -4.72
CA LYS A 54 -5.99 -3.63 -6.00
C LYS A 54 -7.15 -3.17 -6.87
N ASP A 55 -8.22 -3.96 -6.96
CA ASP A 55 -9.40 -3.61 -7.75
C ASP A 55 -10.08 -2.37 -7.17
N MET A 56 -10.30 -2.31 -5.85
CA MET A 56 -10.87 -1.13 -5.20
C MET A 56 -9.98 0.12 -5.37
N TYR A 57 -8.65 -0.02 -5.41
CA TYR A 57 -7.69 1.09 -5.55
C TYR A 57 -7.67 1.62 -6.99
N ASN A 58 -7.64 0.71 -7.96
CA ASN A 58 -7.67 1.04 -9.38
C ASN A 58 -8.95 1.80 -9.76
N ASP A 59 -10.10 1.40 -9.22
CA ASP A 59 -11.38 2.09 -9.42
C ASP A 59 -11.36 3.53 -8.88
N THR A 60 -10.59 3.81 -7.82
CA THR A 60 -10.52 5.14 -7.21
C THR A 60 -9.53 6.11 -7.87
N LEU A 61 -8.47 5.61 -8.50
CA LEU A 61 -7.41 6.44 -9.11
C LEU A 61 -7.52 6.55 -10.64
N ASN A 62 -8.09 5.55 -11.30
CA ASN A 62 -8.21 5.51 -12.74
C ASN A 62 -9.69 5.31 -13.10
N GLY A 63 -10.44 6.41 -13.17
CA GLY A 63 -11.70 6.39 -13.90
C GLY A 63 -11.43 5.91 -15.33
N SER A 64 -11.72 4.64 -15.61
CA SER A 64 -11.72 4.02 -16.94
C SER A 64 -10.48 4.35 -17.79
N THR A 65 -9.30 3.87 -17.40
CA THR A 65 -8.20 3.76 -18.35
C THR A 65 -7.42 2.50 -18.06
N GLU A 66 -7.54 1.52 -18.96
CA GLU A 66 -6.77 0.30 -19.00
C GLU A 66 -5.27 0.64 -18.97
N LYS A 67 -4.68 0.69 -17.78
CA LYS A 67 -3.24 0.47 -17.65
C LYS A 67 -3.02 -0.99 -17.99
N LYS A 68 -2.91 -1.28 -19.29
CA LYS A 68 -2.13 -2.42 -19.78
C LYS A 68 -0.88 -2.43 -18.93
N SER A 69 -0.72 -3.46 -18.11
CA SER A 69 0.53 -3.82 -17.48
C SER A 69 1.54 -3.88 -18.60
N ALA A 70 2.24 -2.76 -18.85
CA ALA A 70 3.23 -2.69 -19.91
C ALA A 70 4.31 -3.68 -19.46
N GLU A 71 4.26 -4.86 -20.08
CA GLU A 71 5.17 -5.96 -19.79
C GLU A 71 6.59 -5.40 -19.87
N LEU A 72 7.37 -5.72 -18.85
CA LEU A 72 8.74 -5.25 -18.82
C LEU A 72 9.50 -5.96 -19.95
N PRO A 73 10.38 -5.25 -20.67
CA PRO A 73 11.24 -5.91 -21.64
C PRO A 73 12.13 -6.95 -20.94
N ASP A 74 12.66 -7.88 -21.72
CA ASP A 74 13.68 -8.80 -21.22
C ASP A 74 14.87 -8.04 -20.64
N GLY A 75 15.47 -8.59 -19.58
CA GLY A 75 16.60 -7.96 -18.91
C GLY A 75 17.82 -7.94 -19.83
N VAL A 76 18.30 -6.75 -20.18
CA VAL A 76 19.49 -6.58 -21.02
C VAL A 76 20.53 -5.78 -20.24
N GLY A 77 21.72 -6.36 -20.10
CA GLY A 77 22.85 -5.73 -19.42
C GLY A 77 23.05 -6.21 -17.98
N PRO A 78 24.03 -5.63 -17.26
CA PRO A 78 24.32 -5.99 -15.88
C PRO A 78 23.18 -5.56 -14.95
N ILE A 79 23.07 -6.25 -13.81
CA ILE A 79 22.21 -5.84 -12.71
C ILE A 79 22.78 -4.57 -12.10
N VAL A 80 21.96 -3.54 -12.03
CA VAL A 80 22.30 -2.24 -11.44
C VAL A 80 21.36 -1.93 -10.30
N GLN A 81 21.83 -1.12 -9.35
CA GLN A 81 21.00 -0.53 -8.32
C GLN A 81 20.81 0.95 -8.63
N LEU A 82 19.58 1.34 -8.99
CA LEU A 82 19.23 2.75 -9.19
C LEU A 82 18.44 3.25 -7.99
N GLN A 83 18.61 4.53 -7.67
CA GLN A 83 17.89 5.19 -6.60
C GLN A 83 17.45 6.59 -7.01
N GLU A 84 16.26 6.99 -6.58
CA GLU A 84 15.72 8.33 -6.77
C GLU A 84 15.18 8.87 -5.46
N LYS A 85 15.47 10.14 -5.19
CA LYS A 85 15.04 10.85 -3.98
C LYS A 85 14.00 11.90 -4.35
N LEU A 86 12.80 11.77 -3.78
CA LEU A 86 11.70 12.72 -3.96
C LEU A 86 11.43 13.45 -2.66
N TYR A 87 11.65 14.76 -2.63
CA TYR A 87 11.37 15.59 -1.46
C TYR A 87 9.87 15.79 -1.28
N VAL A 88 9.41 15.73 -0.03
CA VAL A 88 8.00 15.93 0.33
C VAL A 88 7.76 17.43 0.55
N PRO A 89 6.72 18.04 -0.05
CA PRO A 89 6.45 19.48 0.04
C PRO A 89 5.80 19.89 1.38
N VAL A 90 6.42 19.53 2.50
CA VAL A 90 5.95 19.87 3.86
C VAL A 90 6.04 21.37 4.18
N LYS A 91 6.87 22.12 3.43
CA LYS A 91 6.97 23.58 3.57
C LYS A 91 5.75 24.29 2.98
N GLU A 92 5.17 23.73 1.91
CA GLU A 92 4.00 24.26 1.22
C GLU A 92 2.70 23.80 1.90
N TYR A 93 2.67 22.55 2.37
CA TYR A 93 1.50 21.95 3.01
C TYR A 93 1.87 21.35 4.38
N PRO A 94 2.10 22.18 5.42
CA PRO A 94 2.57 21.73 6.72
C PRO A 94 1.54 20.88 7.48
N ASP A 95 0.24 21.13 7.28
CA ASP A 95 -0.84 20.41 7.95
C ASP A 95 -1.21 19.08 7.26
N PHE A 96 -0.66 18.82 6.07
CA PHE A 96 -0.98 17.62 5.31
C PHE A 96 -0.07 16.44 5.67
N ASN A 97 -0.68 15.32 6.02
CA ASN A 97 0.06 14.12 6.41
C ASN A 97 0.45 13.25 5.20
N PHE A 98 1.53 13.64 4.50
CA PHE A 98 2.07 12.88 3.38
C PHE A 98 2.55 11.48 3.78
N VAL A 99 3.26 11.35 4.91
CA VAL A 99 3.82 10.07 5.38
C VAL A 99 2.71 9.04 5.59
N GLY A 100 1.62 9.45 6.25
CA GLY A 100 0.46 8.59 6.47
C GLY A 100 -0.22 8.18 5.18
N ARG A 101 -0.31 9.08 4.19
CA ARG A 101 -0.91 8.80 2.88
C ARG A 101 -0.09 7.82 2.05
N ILE A 102 1.24 7.95 2.05
CA ILE A 102 2.14 7.08 1.29
C ILE A 102 2.19 5.67 1.90
N LEU A 103 2.35 5.58 3.22
CA LEU A 103 2.44 4.29 3.90
C LEU A 103 1.07 3.59 3.95
N GLY A 104 0.01 4.35 4.21
CA GLY A 104 -1.33 3.82 4.42
C GLY A 104 -1.46 2.95 5.68
N PRO A 105 -2.57 2.20 5.81
CA PRO A 105 -2.83 1.38 6.99
C PRO A 105 -1.77 0.29 7.12
N ARG A 106 -1.06 0.24 8.27
CA ARG A 106 0.03 -0.71 8.56
C ARG A 106 1.12 -0.81 7.47
N GLY A 107 1.32 0.24 6.66
CA GLY A 107 2.31 0.22 5.57
C GLY A 107 1.85 -0.53 4.31
N LEU A 108 0.58 -0.92 4.23
CA LEU A 108 0.06 -1.76 3.16
C LEU A 108 0.02 -1.06 1.80
N THR A 109 -0.25 0.26 1.76
CA THR A 109 -0.23 1.03 0.51
C THR A 109 1.18 1.08 -0.07
N ALA A 110 2.19 1.37 0.76
CA ALA A 110 3.58 1.36 0.32
C ALA A 110 3.98 -0.03 -0.17
N LYS A 111 3.63 -1.10 0.56
CA LYS A 111 3.93 -2.48 0.16
C LYS A 111 3.28 -2.87 -1.17
N GLN A 112 2.04 -2.43 -1.41
CA GLN A 112 1.37 -2.65 -2.69
C GLN A 112 2.08 -1.91 -3.82
N LEU A 113 2.45 -0.65 -3.59
CA LEU A 113 3.17 0.14 -4.58
C LEU A 113 4.55 -0.46 -4.90
N GLU A 114 5.25 -1.00 -3.90
CA GLU A 114 6.49 -1.77 -4.07
C GLU A 114 6.26 -3.03 -4.92
N ALA A 115 5.20 -3.79 -4.64
CA ALA A 115 4.88 -5.02 -5.37
C ALA A 115 4.50 -4.75 -6.84
N GLU A 116 3.80 -3.65 -7.12
CA GLU A 116 3.36 -3.29 -8.48
C GLU A 116 4.48 -2.68 -9.33
N THR A 117 5.36 -1.90 -8.71
CA THR A 117 6.46 -1.23 -9.42
C THR A 117 7.73 -2.07 -9.46
N GLY A 118 7.88 -3.02 -8.54
CA GLY A 118 9.12 -3.76 -8.33
C GLY A 118 10.25 -2.88 -7.78
N CYS A 119 9.91 -1.74 -7.18
CA CYS A 119 10.82 -0.85 -6.47
C CYS A 119 10.62 -0.99 -4.97
N LYS A 120 11.62 -0.57 -4.19
CA LYS A 120 11.54 -0.45 -2.74
C LYS A 120 11.37 1.03 -2.36
N ILE A 121 10.41 1.32 -1.49
CA ILE A 121 9.97 2.67 -1.15
C ILE A 121 10.20 2.90 0.34
N MET A 122 11.06 3.86 0.66
CA MET A 122 11.44 4.18 2.02
C MET A 122 11.20 5.65 2.31
N VAL A 123 10.40 5.96 3.34
CA VAL A 123 10.28 7.32 3.85
C VAL A 123 11.46 7.61 4.78
N ARG A 124 12.20 8.67 4.50
CA ARG A 124 13.42 9.10 5.21
C ARG A 124 13.40 10.62 5.40
N GLY A 125 14.40 11.17 6.08
CA GLY A 125 14.45 12.60 6.39
C GLY A 125 13.90 12.97 7.77
N LYS A 126 14.03 14.26 8.10
CA LYS A 126 13.53 14.87 9.34
C LYS A 126 12.01 14.78 9.42
N GLY A 127 11.47 14.31 10.55
CA GLY A 127 10.03 14.16 10.75
C GLY A 127 9.44 12.90 10.11
N SER A 128 10.27 11.96 9.66
CA SER A 128 9.82 10.66 9.17
C SER A 128 9.19 9.82 10.29
N MET A 129 9.62 9.99 11.54
CA MET A 129 9.03 9.32 12.69
C MET A 129 7.93 10.17 13.35
N ARG A 130 6.70 9.67 13.30
CA ARG A 130 5.49 10.36 13.79
C ARG A 130 5.37 10.41 15.32
N ASP A 131 6.00 9.49 16.04
CA ASP A 131 5.80 9.36 17.49
C ASP A 131 6.68 10.36 18.26
N LYS A 132 6.11 11.18 19.15
CA LYS A 132 6.89 12.11 20.03
C LYS A 132 8.07 11.44 20.73
N LYS A 133 7.89 10.19 21.18
CA LYS A 133 8.95 9.40 21.82
C LYS A 133 10.05 8.98 20.84
N LYS A 134 9.70 8.71 19.58
CA LYS A 134 10.65 8.42 18.51
C LYS A 134 11.28 9.68 17.95
N MET A 135 10.62 10.85 17.96
CA MET A 135 11.24 12.13 17.60
C MET A 135 12.37 12.49 18.57
N LEU A 136 12.19 12.28 19.87
CA LEU A 136 13.28 12.40 20.86
C LEU A 136 14.40 11.39 20.59
N GLN A 137 14.06 10.22 20.05
CA GLN A 137 15.01 9.18 19.66
C GLN A 137 15.72 9.51 18.33
N GLU A 138 15.05 10.20 17.40
CA GLU A 138 15.64 10.77 16.19
C GLU A 138 16.69 11.80 16.59
N GLU A 139 16.38 12.72 17.51
CA GLU A 139 17.34 13.71 18.00
C GLU A 139 18.55 13.07 18.70
N GLN A 140 18.35 12.00 19.47
CA GLN A 140 19.44 11.26 20.11
C GLN A 140 20.24 10.35 19.15
N ASN A 141 19.65 9.93 18.03
CA ASN A 141 20.30 9.05 17.05
C ASN A 141 20.90 9.82 15.87
N ARG A 142 20.72 11.14 15.80
CA ARG A 142 21.43 12.00 14.83
C ARG A 142 22.94 11.81 14.99
N GLY A 143 23.61 11.53 13.87
CA GLY A 143 25.05 11.28 13.82
C GLY A 143 25.48 9.83 14.04
N LYS A 144 24.54 8.89 14.25
CA LYS A 144 24.86 7.45 14.23
C LYS A 144 24.90 6.91 12.80
N PRO A 145 25.73 5.89 12.52
CA PRO A 145 25.70 5.20 11.23
C PRO A 145 24.30 4.67 10.94
N ASN A 146 23.84 4.80 9.69
CA ASN A 146 22.47 4.54 9.21
C ASN A 146 21.38 5.57 9.58
N TRP A 147 21.70 6.62 10.33
CA TRP A 147 20.75 7.69 10.74
C TRP A 147 21.07 9.06 10.15
N GLU A 148 22.07 9.15 9.26
CA GLU A 148 22.50 10.40 8.62
C GLU A 148 21.38 11.09 7.84
N HIS A 149 20.44 10.30 7.31
CA HIS A 149 19.26 10.81 6.61
C HIS A 149 18.40 11.73 7.48
N LEU A 150 18.50 11.70 8.82
CA LEU A 150 17.74 12.61 9.71
C LEU A 150 18.19 14.07 9.64
N ASN A 151 19.32 14.35 8.98
CA ASN A 151 19.79 15.71 8.70
C ASN A 151 19.20 16.29 7.42
N GLU A 152 18.62 15.43 6.57
CA GLU A 152 17.99 15.85 5.33
C GLU A 152 16.51 16.18 5.53
N ASP A 153 15.95 17.02 4.64
CA ASP A 153 14.51 17.28 4.59
C ASP A 153 13.73 15.98 4.32
N LEU A 154 12.46 15.94 4.74
CA LEU A 154 11.59 14.77 4.56
C LEU A 154 11.51 14.38 3.07
N HIS A 155 11.84 13.13 2.77
CA HIS A 155 11.87 12.63 1.41
C HIS A 155 11.49 11.15 1.33
N VAL A 156 11.07 10.73 0.14
CA VAL A 156 10.85 9.33 -0.23
C VAL A 156 12.05 8.87 -1.05
N LEU A 157 12.73 7.84 -0.60
CA LEU A 157 13.80 7.16 -1.30
C LEU A 157 13.23 5.94 -2.01
N ILE A 158 13.29 5.95 -3.34
CA ILE A 158 12.87 4.85 -4.20
C ILE A 158 14.12 4.16 -4.70
N THR A 159 14.26 2.86 -4.47
CA THR A 159 15.41 2.07 -4.94
C THR A 159 14.95 0.88 -5.75
N VAL A 160 15.65 0.56 -6.84
CA VAL A 160 15.37 -0.59 -7.69
C VAL A 160 16.66 -1.35 -7.98
N GLU A 161 16.56 -2.67 -8.02
CA GLU A 161 17.65 -3.57 -8.41
C GLU A 161 17.14 -4.46 -9.54
N ASP A 162 17.63 -4.23 -10.75
CA ASP A 162 17.28 -5.00 -11.96
C ASP A 162 18.32 -4.74 -13.07
N ALA A 163 18.15 -5.35 -14.24
CA ALA A 163 18.90 -4.97 -15.43
C ALA A 163 18.66 -3.49 -15.79
N GLN A 164 19.68 -2.77 -16.25
CA GLN A 164 19.64 -1.32 -16.51
C GLN A 164 18.35 -0.87 -17.24
N ASN A 165 18.01 -1.53 -18.33
CA ASN A 165 16.84 -1.20 -19.14
C ASN A 165 15.50 -1.35 -18.39
N ARG A 166 15.38 -2.36 -17.52
CA ARG A 166 14.18 -2.59 -16.70
C ARG A 166 14.17 -1.68 -15.48
N ALA A 167 15.32 -1.46 -14.86
CA ALA A 167 15.48 -0.63 -13.68
C ALA A 167 15.00 0.80 -13.94
N GLU A 168 15.38 1.39 -15.08
CA GLU A 168 14.93 2.74 -15.47
C GLU A 168 13.40 2.83 -15.63
N ILE A 169 12.78 1.83 -16.28
CA ILE A 169 11.33 1.79 -16.49
C ILE A 169 10.60 1.64 -15.14
N LYS A 170 11.05 0.72 -14.29
CA LYS A 170 10.48 0.50 -12.96
C LYS A 170 10.59 1.75 -12.09
N LEU A 171 11.78 2.35 -12.04
CA LEU A 171 12.05 3.55 -11.26
C LEU A 171 11.14 4.70 -11.69
N LYS A 172 11.05 4.95 -13.01
CA LYS A 172 10.19 6.00 -13.55
C LYS A 172 8.71 5.79 -13.20
N ARG A 173 8.21 4.55 -13.30
CA ARG A 173 6.83 4.21 -12.88
C ARG A 173 6.59 4.49 -11.40
N ALA A 174 7.51 4.05 -10.53
CA ALA A 174 7.41 4.30 -9.10
C ALA A 174 7.43 5.79 -8.76
N VAL A 175 8.30 6.55 -9.42
CA VAL A 175 8.42 8.00 -9.25
C VAL A 175 7.13 8.72 -9.64
N GLU A 176 6.52 8.35 -10.77
CA GLU A 176 5.25 8.93 -11.21
C GLU A 176 4.12 8.65 -10.22
N GLU A 177 4.03 7.43 -9.69
CA GLU A 177 3.02 7.07 -8.69
C GLU A 177 3.26 7.78 -7.35
N VAL A 178 4.50 7.85 -6.86
CA VAL A 178 4.82 8.58 -5.63
C VAL A 178 4.53 10.08 -5.79
N LYS A 179 4.84 10.68 -6.95
CA LYS A 179 4.53 12.09 -7.22
C LYS A 179 3.03 12.39 -7.10
N LYS A 180 2.15 11.49 -7.54
CA LYS A 180 0.69 11.65 -7.36
C LYS A 180 0.29 11.70 -5.88
N LEU A 181 0.98 10.95 -5.01
CA LEU A 181 0.73 10.94 -3.56
C LEU A 181 1.23 12.21 -2.87
N LEU A 182 2.23 12.89 -3.44
CA LEU A 182 2.81 14.14 -2.95
C LEU A 182 1.99 15.39 -3.31
N VAL A 183 0.91 15.26 -4.07
CA VAL A 183 -0.03 16.36 -4.36
C VAL A 183 -1.26 16.20 -3.48
N PRO A 184 -1.50 17.07 -2.49
CA PRO A 184 -2.69 16.98 -1.65
C PRO A 184 -3.95 17.20 -2.50
N ALA A 185 -4.90 16.28 -2.40
CA ALA A 185 -6.23 16.49 -2.99
C ALA A 185 -7.06 17.40 -2.08
N ALA A 186 -8.01 18.12 -2.66
CA ALA A 186 -8.93 18.96 -1.90
C ALA A 186 -9.72 18.12 -0.87
N GLU A 187 -10.05 18.72 0.28
CA GLU A 187 -10.80 18.02 1.32
C GLU A 187 -12.15 17.52 0.79
N GLY A 188 -12.44 16.24 1.00
CA GLY A 188 -13.67 15.60 0.55
C GLY A 188 -13.57 14.91 -0.83
N GLU A 189 -12.55 15.23 -1.63
CA GLU A 189 -12.32 14.60 -2.94
C GLU A 189 -11.23 13.52 -2.92
N ASP A 190 -10.49 13.39 -1.81
CA ASP A 190 -9.44 12.38 -1.65
C ASP A 190 -10.03 10.97 -1.41
N ASN A 191 -10.40 10.30 -2.50
CA ASN A 191 -10.92 8.93 -2.48
C ASN A 191 -9.91 7.94 -1.90
N LEU A 192 -8.62 8.15 -2.16
CA LEU A 192 -7.55 7.35 -1.59
C LEU A 192 -7.54 7.44 -0.07
N LYS A 193 -7.60 8.66 0.49
CA LYS A 193 -7.67 8.86 1.95
C LYS A 193 -8.90 8.19 2.55
N LYS A 194 -10.07 8.29 1.91
CA LYS A 194 -11.31 7.62 2.36
C LYS A 194 -11.13 6.10 2.43
N MET A 195 -10.55 5.51 1.38
CA MET A 195 -10.27 4.08 1.31
C MET A 195 -9.30 3.62 2.40
N GLN A 196 -8.19 4.33 2.59
CA GLN A 196 -7.19 3.98 3.61
C GLN A 196 -7.76 4.09 5.03
N LEU A 197 -8.56 5.12 5.31
CA LEU A 197 -9.22 5.30 6.61
C LEU A 197 -10.25 4.22 6.88
N MET A 198 -10.99 3.84 5.85
CA MET A 198 -11.94 2.73 5.90
C MET A 198 -11.25 1.40 6.20
N GLU A 199 -10.17 1.07 5.48
CA GLU A 199 -9.41 -0.14 5.71
C GLU A 199 -8.77 -0.15 7.11
N LEU A 200 -8.29 1.00 7.57
CA LEU A 200 -7.80 1.17 8.94
C LEU A 200 -8.90 0.90 9.98
N ALA A 201 -10.13 1.36 9.74
CA ALA A 201 -11.27 1.09 10.61
C ALA A 201 -11.64 -0.40 10.63
N ILE A 202 -11.55 -1.10 9.49
CA ILE A 202 -11.74 -2.55 9.40
C ILE A 202 -10.68 -3.27 10.24
N LEU A 203 -9.40 -2.90 10.07
CA LEU A 203 -8.29 -3.46 10.83
C LEU A 203 -8.39 -3.24 12.34
N ASN A 204 -8.95 -2.11 12.74
CA ASN A 204 -9.16 -1.75 14.15
C ASN A 204 -10.48 -2.31 14.72
N GLY A 205 -11.33 -2.91 13.88
CA GLY A 205 -12.65 -3.41 14.29
C GLY A 205 -13.65 -2.31 14.65
N THR A 206 -13.42 -1.08 14.21
CA THR A 206 -14.32 0.06 14.44
C THR A 206 -15.15 0.43 13.22
N TYR A 207 -14.94 -0.26 12.10
CA TYR A 207 -15.77 -0.11 10.90
C TYR A 207 -17.20 -0.52 11.20
N ARG A 208 -18.16 0.29 10.75
CA ARG A 208 -19.58 0.04 10.88
C ARG A 208 -20.16 0.04 9.48
N ASP A 209 -20.78 -1.07 9.07
CA ASP A 209 -21.41 -1.20 7.77
C ASP A 209 -22.45 -0.09 7.57
N ALA A 210 -22.39 0.59 6.43
CA ALA A 210 -23.44 1.51 6.01
C ALA A 210 -24.79 0.77 5.77
N ASN A 211 -24.76 -0.55 5.56
CA ASN A 211 -25.91 -1.40 5.25
C ASN A 211 -26.60 -2.06 6.45
N ILE A 212 -26.08 -1.94 7.68
CA ILE A 212 -26.73 -2.54 8.87
C ILE A 212 -27.98 -1.75 9.33
N LYS A 213 -28.26 -0.57 8.77
CA LYS A 213 -29.44 0.23 9.12
C LYS A 213 -30.77 -0.24 8.51
N SER A 214 -30.80 -1.23 7.61
CA SER A 214 -32.04 -1.66 6.92
C SER A 214 -32.59 -3.03 7.33
N ARG A 215 -31.99 -3.75 8.29
CA ARG A 215 -32.45 -5.10 8.71
C ARG A 215 -32.91 -5.24 10.15
N LYS A 216 -33.09 -4.13 10.89
CA LYS A 216 -33.77 -4.12 12.19
C LYS A 216 -34.98 -3.21 12.11
N GLY A 217 -36.05 -3.72 11.53
CA GLY A 217 -37.31 -3.01 11.40
C GLY A 217 -38.28 -3.75 10.50
N GLU A 218 -38.60 -5.00 10.84
CA GLU A 218 -39.85 -5.70 10.52
C GLU A 218 -40.08 -6.77 11.60
#